data_AF-A0A2D5AE00-F1
#
_entry.id   AF-A0A2D5AE00-F1
#
_cell.length_a   1.000
_cell.length_b   1.000
_cell.length_c   1.000
_cell.angle_alpha   90.00
_cell.angle_beta   90.00
_cell.angle_gamma   90.00
#
_symmetry.space_group_name_H-M   'P 1'
#
loop_
_entity.id
_entity.type
_entity.pdbx_description
1 polymer ?
#
loop_
_entity_poly.entity_id
_entity_poly.type
_entity_poly.pdbx_seq_one_letter_code
_entity_poly.pdbx_strand_id
1 'polypeptide(L)'
;MQQSLLYLVPGLAILGLIVMAVQAAWVRKQSTGEARMSEIAQHIHEGALAFLSAEYRILAVFVVVAGALLGLVSSMVETTHWFIV
;
A
#
# COMPACT_ATOMS: atom_id res chain seq x y z
N MET A 1 -20.54 -4.26 -22.97
CA MET A 1 -20.43 -3.44 -21.74
C MET A 1 -19.56 -4.10 -20.66
N GLN A 2 -19.72 -5.39 -20.32
CA GLN A 2 -18.86 -6.07 -19.32
C GLN A 2 -17.36 -6.11 -19.69
N GLN A 3 -17.01 -6.35 -20.96
CA GLN A 3 -15.60 -6.39 -21.38
C GLN A 3 -14.90 -5.03 -21.27
N SER A 4 -15.62 -3.93 -21.50
CA SER A 4 -15.06 -2.58 -21.37
C SER A 4 -14.74 -2.25 -19.90
N LEU A 5 -15.54 -2.72 -18.95
CA LEU A 5 -15.30 -2.55 -17.52
C LEU A 5 -14.05 -3.30 -17.04
N LEU A 6 -13.79 -4.49 -17.61
CA LEU A 6 -12.61 -5.30 -17.29
C LEU A 6 -11.29 -4.59 -17.59
N TYR A 7 -11.23 -3.78 -18.65
CA TYR A 7 -10.05 -2.98 -19.00
C TYR A 7 -10.05 -1.59 -18.36
N LEU A 8 -11.23 -1.01 -18.14
CA LEU A 8 -11.38 0.32 -17.56
C LEU A 8 -10.94 0.36 -16.09
N VAL A 9 -11.22 -0.68 -15.30
CA VAL A 9 -10.86 -0.72 -13.87
C VAL A 9 -9.33 -0.67 -13.65
N PRO A 10 -8.51 -1.54 -14.27
CA PRO A 10 -7.04 -1.41 -14.19
C PRO A 10 -6.54 -0.08 -14.79
N GLY A 11 -7.18 0.41 -15.87
CA GLY A 11 -6.84 1.71 -16.46
C GLY A 11 -7.00 2.88 -15.48
N LEU A 12 -8.09 2.88 -14.71
CA LEU A 12 -8.32 3.87 -13.65
C LEU A 12 -7.34 3.74 -12.48
N ALA A 13 -6.95 2.51 -12.12
CA ALA A 13 -5.92 2.29 -11.09
C ALA A 13 -4.56 2.89 -11.51
N ILE A 14 -4.15 2.67 -12.77
CA ILE A 14 -2.93 3.26 -13.34
C ILE A 14 -3.04 4.79 -13.37
N LEU A 15 -4.18 5.34 -13.81
CA LEU A 15 -4.43 6.78 -13.77
C LEU A 15 -4.27 7.34 -12.35
N GLY A 16 -4.82 6.66 -11.34
CA GLY A 16 -4.67 7.03 -9.94
C GLY A 16 -3.21 7.05 -9.49
N LEU A 17 -2.42 6.04 -9.87
CA LEU A 17 -0.98 6.00 -9.57
C LEU A 17 -0.21 7.14 -10.26
N ILE A 18 -0.55 7.46 -11.51
CA ILE A 18 0.03 8.60 -12.23
C ILE A 18 -0.26 9.90 -11.49
N VAL A 19 -1.52 10.11 -11.09
CA VAL A 19 -1.92 11.31 -10.33
C VAL A 19 -1.16 11.41 -9.00
N MET A 20 -1.01 10.30 -8.27
CA MET A 20 -0.22 10.26 -7.03
C MET A 20 1.26 10.54 -7.27
N ALA A 21 1.85 10.00 -8.33
CA ALA A 21 3.25 10.27 -8.68
C ALA A 21 3.47 11.75 -9.02
N VAL A 22 2.56 12.36 -9.78
CA VAL A 22 2.62 13.79 -10.11
C VAL A 22 2.49 14.65 -8.86
N GLN A 23 1.51 14.37 -7.99
CA GLN A 23 1.34 15.12 -6.74
C GLN A 23 2.55 14.96 -5.82
N ALA A 24 3.08 13.74 -5.65
CA ALA A 24 4.29 13.51 -4.87
C ALA A 24 5.49 14.27 -5.43
N ALA A 25 5.68 14.29 -6.75
CA ALA A 25 6.75 15.05 -7.39
C ALA A 25 6.57 16.57 -7.20
N TRP A 26 5.34 17.07 -7.23
CA TRP A 26 5.04 18.48 -6.97
C TRP A 26 5.32 18.88 -5.51
N VAL A 27 4.93 18.04 -4.54
CA VAL A 27 5.20 18.27 -3.11
C VAL A 27 6.71 18.27 -2.83
N ARG A 28 7.48 17.34 -3.41
CA ARG A 28 8.94 17.28 -3.23
C ARG A 28 9.69 18.51 -3.74
N LYS A 29 9.09 19.25 -4.68
CA LYS A 29 9.66 20.51 -5.20
C LYS A 29 9.40 21.70 -4.29
N GLN A 30 8.52 21.57 -3.28
CA GLN A 30 8.26 22.64 -2.33
C GLN A 30 9.45 22.80 -1.37
N SER A 31 9.77 24.05 -1.01
CA SER A 31 10.88 24.34 -0.11
C SER A 31 10.59 23.82 1.31
N THR A 32 11.55 23.11 1.90
CA THR A 32 11.46 22.53 3.25
C THR A 32 11.48 23.55 4.39
N GLY A 33 11.60 24.85 4.09
CA GLY A 33 11.65 25.93 5.06
C GLY A 33 13.06 26.24 5.57
N GLU A 34 13.18 26.61 6.84
CA GLU A 34 14.46 26.92 7.49
C GLU A 34 15.23 25.66 7.90
N ALA A 35 16.54 25.79 8.17
CA ALA A 35 17.42 24.66 8.51
C ALA A 35 16.89 23.83 9.71
N ARG A 36 16.40 24.51 10.76
CA ARG A 36 15.80 23.85 11.93
C ARG A 36 14.53 23.07 11.58
N MET A 37 13.72 23.54 10.63
CA MET A 37 12.51 22.83 10.19
C MET A 37 12.88 21.55 9.44
N SER A 38 13.90 21.61 8.58
CA SER A 38 14.38 20.44 7.84
C SER A 38 14.96 19.37 8.78
N GLU A 39 15.68 19.77 9.83
CA GLU A 39 16.23 18.86 10.84
C GLU A 39 15.11 18.13 11.62
N ILE A 40 14.10 18.88 12.07
CA ILE A 40 12.94 18.30 12.75
C ILE A 40 12.19 17.34 11.83
N ALA A 41 11.97 17.72 10.57
CA ALA A 41 11.29 16.88 9.59
C ALA A 41 12.03 15.55 9.35
N GLN A 42 13.37 15.59 9.33
CA GLN A 42 14.20 14.40 9.18
C GLN A 42 14.03 13.45 10.38
N HIS A 43 14.08 13.96 11.61
CA HIS A 43 13.86 13.14 12.81
C HIS A 43 12.45 12.53 12.86
N ILE A 44 11.43 13.28 12.43
CA ILE A 44 10.06 12.75 12.31
C ILE A 44 10.00 11.63 11.27
N HIS A 45 10.63 11.83 10.11
CA HIS A 45 10.67 10.83 9.04
C HIS A 45 11.34 9.53 9.48
N GLU A 46 12.51 9.61 10.13
CA GLU A 46 13.22 8.46 10.67
C GLU A 46 12.41 7.73 11.74
N GLY A 47 11.79 8.47 12.66
CA GLY A 47 10.90 7.90 13.68
C GLY A 47 9.70 7.19 13.08
N ALA A 48 9.06 7.77 12.06
CA ALA A 48 7.93 7.17 11.37
C ALA A 48 8.32 5.87 10.64
N LEU A 49 9.48 5.85 9.98
CA LEU A 49 9.98 4.64 9.33
C LEU A 49 10.33 3.53 10.34
N ALA A 50 10.93 3.89 11.48
CA ALA A 50 11.21 2.95 12.56
C ALA A 50 9.91 2.32 13.09
N PHE A 51 8.88 3.13 13.35
CA PHE A 51 7.56 2.67 13.77
C PHE A 51 6.92 1.74 12.73
N LEU A 52 6.85 2.16 11.47
CA LEU A 52 6.27 1.34 10.39
C LEU A 52 6.99 0.01 10.22
N SER A 53 8.32 -0.02 10.35
CA SER A 53 9.09 -1.26 10.25
C SER A 53 8.78 -2.24 11.38
N ALA A 54 8.59 -1.73 12.61
CA ALA A 54 8.23 -2.54 13.76
C ALA A 54 6.80 -3.09 13.62
N GLU A 55 5.86 -2.26 13.17
CA GLU A 55 4.48 -2.65 12.91
C GLU A 55 4.40 -3.71 11.80
N TYR A 56 5.10 -3.48 10.69
CA TYR A 56 5.08 -4.39 9.53
C TYR A 56 5.67 -5.76 9.87
N ARG A 57 6.64 -5.82 10.79
CA ARG A 57 7.18 -7.11 11.26
C ARG A 57 6.11 -7.96 11.95
N ILE A 58 5.29 -7.34 12.80
CA ILE A 58 4.22 -8.04 13.52
C ILE A 58 3.06 -8.36 12.57
N LEU A 59 2.66 -7.38 11.75
CA LEU A 59 1.58 -7.51 10.78
C LEU A 59 1.89 -8.58 9.73
N ALA A 60 3.14 -8.72 9.30
CA ALA A 60 3.55 -9.76 8.35
C ALA A 60 3.28 -11.18 8.89
N VAL A 61 3.56 -11.43 10.18
CA VAL A 61 3.25 -12.73 10.80
C VAL A 61 1.75 -12.99 10.79
N PHE A 62 0.95 -11.98 11.13
CA PHE A 62 -0.51 -12.09 11.08
C PHE A 62 -1.02 -12.39 9.65
N VAL A 63 -0.56 -11.65 8.65
CA VAL A 63 -0.96 -11.83 7.25
C VAL A 63 -0.59 -13.23 6.74
N VAL A 64 0.61 -13.72 7.05
CA VAL A 64 1.04 -15.07 6.65
C VAL A 64 0.17 -16.14 7.30
N VAL A 65 -0.09 -16.05 8.61
CA VAL A 65 -0.89 -17.05 9.32
C VAL A 65 -2.36 -17.00 8.86
N ALA A 66 -2.95 -15.80 8.80
CA ALA A 66 -4.33 -15.64 8.35
C ALA A 66 -4.50 -16.06 6.89
N GLY A 67 -3.59 -15.68 6.00
CA GLY A 67 -3.59 -16.09 4.59
C GLY A 67 -3.43 -17.59 4.43
N ALA A 68 -2.57 -18.24 5.20
CA ALA A 68 -2.43 -19.70 5.19
C ALA A 68 -3.73 -20.40 5.66
N LEU A 69 -4.35 -19.93 6.74
CA LEU A 69 -5.61 -20.48 7.24
C LEU A 69 -6.75 -20.28 6.24
N LEU A 70 -6.86 -19.09 5.63
CA LEU A 70 -7.84 -18.82 4.57
C LEU A 70 -7.59 -19.71 3.35
N GLY A 71 -6.32 -19.89 2.96
CA GLY A 71 -5.89 -20.84 1.92
C GLY A 71 -6.38 -22.26 2.17
N LEU A 72 -6.20 -22.76 3.41
CA LEU A 72 -6.68 -24.08 3.80
C LEU A 72 -8.21 -24.17 3.75
N VAL A 73 -8.93 -23.20 4.31
CA VAL A 73 -10.41 -23.19 4.28
C VAL A 73 -10.93 -23.14 2.84
N SER A 74 -10.31 -22.33 1.97
CA SER A 74 -10.62 -22.24 0.54
C SER A 74 -10.55 -23.60 -0.15
N SER A 75 -9.52 -24.39 0.16
CA SER A 75 -9.34 -25.72 -0.44
C SER A 75 -10.38 -26.76 0.00
N MET A 76 -11.02 -26.57 1.15
CA MET A 76 -12.01 -27.50 1.71
C MET A 76 -13.45 -27.15 1.33
N VAL A 77 -13.70 -25.91 0.89
CA VAL A 77 -15.03 -25.41 0.56
C VAL A 77 -15.17 -25.29 -0.96
N GLU A 78 -15.92 -26.19 -1.57
CA GLU A 78 -16.11 -26.29 -3.03
C GLU A 78 -16.69 -25.03 -3.68
N THR A 79 -17.40 -24.19 -2.92
CA THR A 79 -17.98 -22.93 -3.41
C THR A 79 -17.03 -21.73 -3.34
N THR A 80 -15.81 -21.91 -2.81
CA THR A 80 -14.83 -20.83 -2.69
C THR A 80 -13.94 -20.76 -3.93
N HIS A 81 -13.81 -19.56 -4.48
CA HIS A 81 -12.94 -19.33 -5.62
C HIS A 81 -11.55 -18.92 -5.14
N TRP A 82 -10.52 -19.62 -5.61
CA TRP A 82 -9.10 -19.37 -5.30
C TRP A 82 -8.64 -17.91 -5.47
N PHE A 83 -9.26 -17.13 -6.36
CA PHE A 83 -8.95 -15.70 -6.57
C PHE A 83 -9.33 -14.78 -5.39
N ILE A 84 -10.15 -15.24 -4.44
CA ILE A 84 -10.63 -14.46 -3.29
C ILE A 84 -9.72 -14.69 -2.06
N VAL A 85 -8.73 -15.58 -2.16
CA VAL A 85 -7.90 -16.05 -1.05
C VAL A 85 -6.43 -15.74 -1.25
#